data_AF-A0A4S2LZ44-F1
#
_entry.id   AF-A0A4S2LZ44-F1
#
_cell.length_a   1.000
_cell.length_b   1.000
_cell.length_c   1.000
_cell.angle_alpha   90.00
_cell.angle_beta   90.00
_cell.angle_gamma   90.00
#
_symmetry.space_group_name_H-M   'P 1'
#
loop_
_entity.id
_entity.type
_entity.pdbx_description
1 polymer ?
#
loop_
_entity_poly.entity_id
_entity_poly.type
_entity_poly.pdbx_seq_one_letter_code
_entity_poly.pdbx_strand_id
1 'polypeptide(L)'
;MGVCVRVIGDITMLPTRIQRIASEMMLKTRHNTRLFLNICMAYGGQNELTDAAERIRLGVRDKVIHPSDVNPDLLSQCLYTGHSRPLDLFIRSSGEVRLSDFLVWQAAHSGVVHKFVESYWPNFSLWDLLGAILHYQLTLLQMSRLNPSSPYQATASSSGSARRGGVGDKHRTLRIRRFLSQLDRSHWADLEKRSLSFQAPSNTEPRITQRSVGDSLLS
;
A
#
# COMPACT_ATOMS: atom_id res chain seq x y z
N MET A 1 15.95 12.53 5.85
CA MET A 1 14.89 13.53 5.62
C MET A 1 14.49 13.45 4.15
N GLY A 2 13.33 12.87 3.84
CA GLY A 2 12.93 12.61 2.45
C GLY A 2 11.59 11.89 2.34
N VAL A 3 11.28 11.40 1.15
CA VAL A 3 10.09 10.58 0.86
C VAL A 3 10.42 9.11 1.12
N CYS A 4 9.58 8.40 1.87
CA CYS A 4 9.58 6.94 1.99
C CYS A 4 8.70 6.38 0.89
N VAL A 5 9.30 5.67 -0.06
CA VAL A 5 8.57 5.07 -1.17
C VAL A 5 8.33 3.60 -0.88
N ARG A 6 7.08 3.16 -1.05
CA ARG A 6 6.66 1.77 -0.89
C ARG A 6 5.95 1.32 -2.15
N VAL A 7 6.32 0.16 -2.68
CA VAL A 7 5.59 -0.51 -3.76
C VAL A 7 4.72 -1.58 -3.11
N ILE A 8 3.40 -1.53 -3.34
CA ILE A 8 2.43 -2.45 -2.75
C ILE A 8 1.67 -3.21 -3.85
N GLY A 9 1.36 -4.49 -3.60
CA GLY A 9 0.83 -5.44 -4.58
C GLY A 9 1.72 -6.67 -4.71
N ASP A 10 1.41 -7.53 -5.68
CA ASP A 10 2.19 -8.74 -5.93
C ASP A 10 3.42 -8.43 -6.79
N ILE A 11 4.51 -8.07 -6.11
CA ILE A 11 5.80 -7.77 -6.75
C ILE A 11 6.33 -8.99 -7.53
N THR A 12 5.94 -10.22 -7.18
CA THR A 12 6.43 -11.43 -7.86
C THR A 12 5.93 -11.54 -9.30
N MET A 13 4.79 -10.92 -9.61
CA MET A 13 4.23 -10.85 -10.97
C MET A 13 4.98 -9.86 -11.88
N LEU A 14 5.80 -8.97 -11.32
CA LEU A 14 6.51 -7.96 -12.10
C LEU A 14 7.78 -8.55 -12.74
N PRO A 15 8.28 -8.01 -13.87
CA PRO A 15 9.56 -8.42 -14.42
C PRO A 15 10.70 -8.28 -13.40
N THR A 16 11.64 -9.22 -13.36
CA THR A 16 12.74 -9.26 -12.36
C THR A 16 13.51 -7.94 -12.24
N ARG A 17 13.72 -7.24 -13.36
CA ARG A 17 14.34 -5.91 -13.38
C ARG A 17 13.56 -4.88 -12.55
N ILE A 18 12.23 -4.86 -12.67
CA ILE A 18 11.35 -3.96 -11.92
C ILE A 18 11.32 -4.36 -10.45
N GLN A 19 11.26 -5.65 -10.14
CA GLN A 19 11.32 -6.14 -8.76
C GLN A 19 12.58 -5.64 -8.04
N ARG A 20 13.74 -5.71 -8.69
CA ARG A 20 15.01 -5.22 -8.15
C ARG A 20 14.97 -3.72 -7.88
N ILE A 21 14.57 -2.92 -8.88
CA ILE A 21 14.49 -1.46 -8.77
C ILE A 21 13.53 -1.04 -7.64
N ALA A 22 12.36 -1.67 -7.57
CA ALA A 22 11.40 -1.45 -6.50
C ALA A 22 12.00 -1.76 -5.12
N SER A 23 12.67 -2.92 -4.99
CA SER A 23 13.30 -3.35 -3.75
C SER A 23 14.42 -2.39 -3.30
N GLU A 24 15.32 -2.01 -4.20
CA GLU A 24 16.39 -1.03 -3.93
C GLU A 24 15.84 0.33 -3.48
N MET A 25 14.80 0.82 -4.17
CA MET A 25 14.16 2.09 -3.84
C MET A 25 13.51 2.06 -2.46
N MET A 26 12.78 0.98 -2.14
CA MET A 26 12.15 0.79 -0.83
C MET A 26 13.19 0.71 0.27
N LEU A 27 14.28 -0.06 0.09
CA LEU A 27 15.36 -0.18 1.07
C LEU A 27 16.08 1.15 1.30
N LYS A 28 16.40 1.89 0.22
CA LYS A 28 17.08 3.18 0.30
C LYS A 28 16.25 4.24 1.01
N THR A 29 14.92 4.16 0.91
CA THR A 29 14.01 5.17 1.45
C THR A 29 13.28 4.74 2.74
N ARG A 30 13.51 3.52 3.25
CA ARG A 30 12.77 2.95 4.39
C ARG A 30 12.76 3.79 5.67
N HIS A 31 13.83 4.51 5.92
CA HIS A 31 14.02 5.34 7.13
C HIS A 31 13.53 6.78 6.97
N ASN A 32 12.97 7.13 5.81
CA ASN A 32 12.37 8.44 5.61
C ASN A 32 11.01 8.53 6.30
N THR A 33 10.73 9.67 6.93
CA THR A 33 9.54 9.83 7.78
C THR A 33 8.68 11.04 7.43
N ARG A 34 9.10 11.89 6.47
CA ARG A 34 8.42 13.16 6.15
C ARG A 34 7.20 12.98 5.25
N LEU A 35 7.31 12.12 4.24
CA LEU A 35 6.24 11.82 3.30
C LEU A 35 6.28 10.34 2.97
N PHE A 36 5.11 9.70 2.90
CA PHE A 36 4.98 8.30 2.47
C PHE A 36 4.30 8.28 1.11
N LEU A 37 4.94 7.66 0.13
CA LEU A 37 4.38 7.44 -1.21
C LEU A 37 4.18 5.94 -1.40
N ASN A 38 2.92 5.51 -1.50
CA ASN A 38 2.55 4.14 -1.82
C ASN A 38 2.24 4.05 -3.32
N ILE A 39 2.99 3.22 -4.05
CA ILE A 39 2.77 2.96 -5.47
C ILE A 39 2.19 1.55 -5.59
N CYS A 40 0.96 1.44 -6.07
CA CYS A 40 0.30 0.16 -6.25
C CYS A 40 0.70 -0.44 -7.61
N MET A 41 1.37 -1.60 -7.62
CA MET A 41 1.79 -2.31 -8.83
C MET A 41 1.40 -3.78 -8.74
N ALA A 42 0.83 -4.34 -9.81
CA ALA A 42 0.21 -5.67 -9.76
C ALA A 42 -0.71 -5.82 -8.52
N TYR A 43 -1.49 -4.78 -8.26
CA TYR A 43 -2.31 -4.64 -7.06
C TYR A 43 -3.79 -4.85 -7.39
N GLY A 44 -4.48 -5.59 -6.52
CA GLY A 44 -5.92 -5.67 -6.44
C GLY A 44 -6.34 -5.75 -4.98
N GLY A 45 -7.42 -5.06 -4.61
CA GLY A 45 -7.92 -4.99 -3.23
C GLY A 45 -8.37 -6.36 -2.70
N GLN A 46 -8.96 -7.19 -3.56
CA GLN A 46 -9.28 -8.58 -3.22
C GLN A 46 -8.03 -9.43 -3.00
N ASN A 47 -6.97 -9.24 -3.81
CA ASN A 47 -5.70 -9.94 -3.63
C ASN A 47 -5.03 -9.53 -2.31
N GLU A 48 -5.03 -8.23 -1.99
CA GLU A 48 -4.51 -7.72 -0.72
C GLU A 48 -5.21 -8.35 0.49
N LEU A 49 -6.54 -8.50 0.43
CA LEU A 49 -7.33 -9.16 1.48
C LEU A 49 -6.98 -10.63 1.62
N THR A 50 -6.84 -11.32 0.49
CA THR A 50 -6.49 -12.75 0.44
C THR A 50 -5.11 -12.98 1.05
N ASP A 51 -4.13 -12.16 0.68
CA ASP A 51 -2.77 -12.20 1.23
C ASP A 51 -2.74 -11.91 2.73
N ALA A 52 -3.51 -10.91 3.19
CA ALA A 52 -3.61 -10.59 4.61
C ALA A 52 -4.23 -11.75 5.40
N ALA A 53 -5.28 -12.38 4.87
CA ALA A 53 -5.89 -13.56 5.46
C ALA A 53 -4.92 -14.75 5.52
N GLU A 54 -4.12 -14.97 4.46
CA GLU A 54 -3.12 -16.03 4.43
C GLU A 54 -2.00 -15.80 5.46
N ARG A 55 -1.51 -14.56 5.61
CA ARG A 55 -0.53 -14.20 6.65
C ARG A 55 -1.07 -14.51 8.05
N ILE A 56 -2.33 -14.16 8.32
CA ILE A 56 -3.00 -14.45 9.59
C ILE A 56 -3.12 -15.98 9.79
N ARG A 57 -3.56 -16.71 8.76
CA ARG A 57 -3.69 -18.16 8.79
C ARG A 57 -2.36 -18.84 9.14
N LEU A 58 -1.25 -18.41 8.54
CA LEU A 58 0.09 -18.89 8.87
C LEU A 58 0.48 -18.54 10.31
N GLY A 59 0.22 -17.31 10.77
CA GLY A 59 0.48 -16.90 12.15
C GLY A 59 -0.28 -17.73 13.19
N VAL A 60 -1.53 -18.11 12.90
CA VAL A 60 -2.33 -19.01 13.73
C VAL A 60 -1.78 -20.43 13.71
N ARG A 61 -1.47 -20.97 12.52
CA ARG A 61 -0.89 -22.31 12.34
C ARG A 61 0.42 -22.46 13.12
N ASP A 62 1.27 -21.45 13.06
CA ASP A 62 2.59 -21.42 13.70
C ASP A 62 2.50 -21.03 15.19
N LYS A 63 1.28 -20.90 15.73
CA LYS A 63 0.98 -20.57 17.14
C LYS A 63 1.60 -19.24 17.62
N VAL A 64 1.86 -18.31 16.70
CA VAL A 64 2.34 -16.96 17.03
C VAL A 64 1.19 -16.08 17.53
N ILE A 65 0.01 -16.25 16.96
CA ILE A 65 -1.26 -15.64 17.38
C ILE A 65 -2.32 -16.72 17.62
N HIS A 66 -3.37 -16.40 18.37
CA HIS A 66 -4.52 -17.29 18.55
C HIS A 66 -5.66 -16.97 17.59
N PRO A 67 -6.54 -17.94 17.26
CA PRO A 67 -7.75 -17.67 16.48
C PRO A 67 -8.61 -16.54 17.06
N SER A 68 -8.69 -16.43 18.39
CA SER A 68 -9.41 -15.36 19.09
C SER A 68 -8.78 -13.97 18.93
N ASP A 69 -7.53 -13.90 18.47
CA ASP A 69 -6.86 -12.62 18.24
C ASP A 69 -7.33 -11.98 16.91
N VAL A 70 -7.90 -12.76 15.99
CA VAL A 70 -8.34 -12.35 14.65
C VAL A 70 -9.57 -11.45 14.72
N ASN A 71 -9.42 -10.23 14.24
CA ASN A 71 -10.47 -9.21 14.16
C ASN A 71 -10.17 -8.22 13.02
N PRO A 72 -11.09 -7.29 12.70
CA PRO A 72 -10.86 -6.28 11.65
C PRO A 72 -9.61 -5.42 11.85
N ASP A 73 -9.21 -5.15 13.09
CA ASP A 73 -8.00 -4.37 13.40
C ASP A 73 -6.73 -5.13 13.04
N LEU A 74 -6.66 -6.43 13.35
CA LEU A 74 -5.53 -7.28 12.97
C LEU A 74 -5.49 -7.46 11.45
N LEU A 75 -6.64 -7.65 10.79
CA LEU A 75 -6.71 -7.71 9.34
C LEU A 75 -6.16 -6.43 8.71
N SER A 76 -6.59 -5.26 9.18
CA SER A 76 -6.13 -3.95 8.71
C SER A 76 -4.62 -3.76 8.85
N GLN A 77 -4.03 -4.28 9.93
CA GLN A 77 -2.57 -4.25 10.15
C GLN A 77 -1.80 -5.23 9.26
N CYS A 78 -2.46 -6.28 8.74
CA CYS A 78 -1.84 -7.26 7.84
C CYS A 78 -1.93 -6.90 6.36
N LEU A 79 -2.74 -5.90 5.99
CA LEU A 79 -2.81 -5.34 4.64
C LEU A 79 -1.46 -4.75 4.22
N TYR A 80 -1.23 -4.59 2.91
CA TYR A 80 -0.02 -3.90 2.43
C TYR A 80 0.03 -2.45 2.94
N THR A 81 -1.14 -1.85 3.18
CA THR A 81 -1.25 -0.52 3.77
C THR A 81 -1.16 -0.49 5.29
N GLY A 82 -0.87 -1.59 6.00
CA GLY A 82 -0.87 -1.65 7.47
C GLY A 82 0.06 -0.64 8.15
N HIS A 83 1.12 -0.21 7.45
CA HIS A 83 2.05 0.85 7.88
C HIS A 83 1.65 2.27 7.43
N SER A 84 0.47 2.43 6.85
CA SER A 84 -0.04 3.72 6.37
C SER A 84 -1.01 4.31 7.37
N ARG A 85 -1.19 5.63 7.30
CA ARG A 85 -2.33 6.26 7.97
C ARG A 85 -3.64 5.81 7.31
N PRO A 86 -4.76 5.83 8.04
CA PRO A 86 -6.08 5.61 7.46
C PRO A 86 -6.33 6.51 6.24
N LEU A 87 -7.15 6.04 5.32
CA LEU A 87 -7.52 6.77 4.11
C LEU A 87 -8.60 7.81 4.45
N ASP A 88 -8.32 9.08 4.18
CA ASP A 88 -9.28 10.17 4.44
C ASP A 88 -10.06 10.58 3.18
N LEU A 89 -9.35 10.67 2.04
CA LEU A 89 -9.87 11.16 0.78
C LEU A 89 -9.44 10.23 -0.35
N PHE A 90 -10.44 9.69 -1.05
CA PHE A 90 -10.26 8.89 -2.26
C PHE A 90 -10.59 9.75 -3.47
N ILE A 91 -9.62 9.96 -4.37
CA ILE A 91 -9.83 10.71 -5.62
C ILE A 91 -9.72 9.77 -6.80
N ARG A 92 -10.70 9.82 -7.71
CA ARG A 92 -10.67 9.08 -8.97
C ARG A 92 -10.99 9.99 -10.15
N SER A 93 -10.15 9.91 -11.16
CA SER A 93 -10.24 10.69 -12.40
C SER A 93 -11.13 10.02 -13.45
N SER A 94 -11.28 10.70 -14.60
CA SER A 94 -11.94 10.20 -15.81
C SER A 94 -13.46 10.01 -15.72
N GLY A 95 -14.12 10.60 -14.71
CA GLY A 95 -15.59 10.59 -14.56
C GLY A 95 -16.19 9.27 -14.06
N GLU A 96 -15.36 8.27 -13.75
CA GLU A 96 -15.80 6.92 -13.45
C GLU A 96 -16.20 6.74 -11.98
N VAL A 97 -17.46 6.40 -11.70
CA VAL A 97 -17.99 6.24 -10.34
C VAL A 97 -17.88 4.78 -9.88
N ARG A 98 -16.65 4.30 -9.67
CA ARG A 98 -16.35 2.97 -9.11
C ARG A 98 -14.98 2.91 -8.45
N LEU A 99 -14.76 1.93 -7.58
CA LEU A 99 -13.43 1.69 -7.00
C LEU A 99 -12.49 0.92 -7.93
N SER A 100 -13.02 0.03 -8.79
CA SER A 100 -12.23 -0.87 -9.65
C SER A 100 -11.22 -1.71 -8.88
N ASP A 101 -11.66 -2.36 -7.80
CA ASP A 101 -10.81 -3.20 -6.94
C ASP A 101 -9.60 -2.44 -6.35
N PHE A 102 -9.72 -1.12 -6.15
CA PHE A 102 -8.66 -0.30 -5.58
C PHE A 102 -8.97 0.08 -4.12
N LEU A 103 -8.09 -0.31 -3.19
CA LEU A 103 -8.20 0.00 -1.75
C LEU A 103 -9.58 -0.32 -1.16
N VAL A 104 -10.18 -1.45 -1.54
CA VAL A 104 -11.59 -1.79 -1.22
C VAL A 104 -11.86 -1.75 0.29
N TRP A 105 -10.97 -2.32 1.10
CA TRP A 105 -11.11 -2.32 2.56
C TRP A 105 -10.95 -0.93 3.17
N GLN A 106 -9.92 -0.21 2.73
CA GLN A 106 -9.57 1.11 3.26
C GLN A 106 -10.61 2.15 2.86
N ALA A 107 -11.12 2.09 1.62
CA ALA A 107 -12.09 3.02 1.06
C ALA A 107 -13.52 2.76 1.54
N ALA A 108 -13.80 1.55 2.05
CA ALA A 108 -15.07 1.22 2.70
C ALA A 108 -15.15 1.68 4.17
N HIS A 109 -14.04 2.18 4.74
CA HIS A 109 -14.03 2.61 6.14
C HIS A 109 -14.93 3.82 6.36
N SER A 110 -15.56 3.87 7.54
CA SER A 110 -16.43 4.98 7.92
C SER A 110 -15.64 6.28 7.93
N GLY A 111 -16.04 7.22 7.08
CA GLY A 111 -15.42 8.54 7.00
C GLY A 111 -14.35 8.73 5.93
N VAL A 112 -14.26 7.83 4.96
CA VAL A 112 -13.56 8.14 3.71
C VAL A 112 -14.47 9.00 2.84
N VAL A 113 -13.98 10.16 2.40
CA VAL A 113 -14.68 10.98 1.39
C VAL A 113 -14.24 10.52 0.00
N HIS A 114 -15.21 10.25 -0.87
CA HIS A 114 -14.97 9.85 -2.25
C HIS A 114 -15.21 11.04 -3.18
N LYS A 115 -14.19 11.41 -3.96
CA LYS A 115 -14.26 12.47 -4.96
C LYS A 115 -13.96 11.90 -6.34
N PHE A 116 -15.00 11.82 -7.16
CA PHE A 116 -14.88 11.51 -8.58
C PHE A 116 -14.75 12.82 -9.36
N VAL A 117 -13.75 12.92 -10.23
CA VAL A 117 -13.49 14.08 -11.09
C VAL A 117 -13.53 13.65 -12.55
N GLU A 118 -14.04 14.53 -13.42
CA GLU A 118 -14.20 14.26 -14.85
C GLU A 118 -12.87 14.32 -15.60
N SER A 119 -11.94 15.18 -15.14
CA SER A 119 -10.60 15.34 -15.70
C SER A 119 -9.88 14.00 -15.85
N TYR A 120 -9.31 13.71 -17.03
CA TYR A 120 -8.44 12.55 -17.23
C TYR A 120 -7.14 12.69 -16.42
N TRP A 121 -6.53 11.57 -16.00
CA TRP A 121 -5.31 11.60 -15.18
C TRP A 121 -4.16 12.46 -15.75
N PRO A 122 -3.81 12.39 -17.05
CA PRO A 122 -2.77 13.26 -17.61
C PRO A 122 -3.09 14.76 -17.55
N ASN A 123 -4.38 15.11 -17.46
CA ASN A 123 -4.87 16.48 -17.38
C ASN A 123 -5.21 16.90 -15.94
N PHE A 124 -5.03 16.02 -14.95
CA PHE A 124 -5.34 16.30 -13.56
C PHE A 124 -4.39 17.37 -13.01
N SER A 125 -4.97 18.50 -12.61
CA SER A 125 -4.24 19.71 -12.24
C SER A 125 -4.22 19.94 -10.73
N LEU A 126 -3.42 20.91 -10.31
CA LEU A 126 -3.45 21.39 -8.92
C LEU A 126 -4.84 21.90 -8.52
N TRP A 127 -5.62 22.46 -9.45
CA TRP A 127 -6.97 22.96 -9.17
C TRP A 127 -7.95 21.82 -8.89
N ASP A 128 -7.82 20.69 -9.59
CA ASP A 128 -8.62 19.49 -9.32
C ASP A 128 -8.32 18.95 -7.91
N LEU A 129 -7.04 18.91 -7.52
CA LEU A 129 -6.61 18.50 -6.18
C LEU A 129 -7.15 19.44 -5.10
N LEU A 130 -7.00 20.76 -5.28
CA LEU A 130 -7.53 21.75 -4.34
C LEU A 130 -9.05 21.65 -4.20
N GLY A 131 -9.76 21.46 -5.33
CA GLY A 131 -11.20 21.23 -5.34
C GLY A 131 -11.60 19.96 -4.58
N ALA A 132 -10.81 18.88 -4.69
CA ALA A 132 -11.03 17.65 -3.94
C ALA A 132 -10.80 17.84 -2.43
N ILE A 133 -9.76 18.59 -2.05
CA ILE A 133 -9.48 18.92 -0.64
C ILE A 133 -10.59 19.78 -0.04
N LEU A 134 -11.06 20.80 -0.76
CA LEU A 134 -12.18 21.64 -0.33
C LEU A 134 -13.47 20.82 -0.17
N HIS A 135 -13.73 19.89 -1.11
CA HIS A 135 -14.87 18.99 -1.02
C HIS A 135 -14.78 18.09 0.22
N TYR A 136 -13.61 17.53 0.51
CA TYR A 136 -13.35 16.79 1.75
C TYR A 136 -13.69 17.62 2.99
N GLN A 137 -13.10 18.82 3.11
CA GLN A 137 -13.33 19.71 4.26
C GLN A 137 -14.80 20.09 4.43
N LEU A 138 -15.50 20.41 3.34
CA LEU A 138 -16.92 20.74 3.38
C LEU A 138 -17.78 19.54 3.83
N THR A 139 -17.46 18.35 3.32
CA THR A 139 -18.15 17.10 3.67
C THR A 139 -17.98 16.80 5.17
N LEU A 140 -16.78 17.02 5.72
CA LEU A 140 -16.54 16.87 7.17
C LEU A 140 -17.44 17.80 7.99
N LEU A 141 -17.53 19.07 7.58
CA LEU A 141 -18.35 20.06 8.26
C LEU A 141 -19.84 19.72 8.18
N GLN A 142 -20.31 19.15 7.06
CA GLN A 142 -21.70 18.72 6.91
C GLN A 142 -21.98 17.48 7.78
N MET A 143 -21.11 16.46 7.73
CA MET A 143 -21.28 15.23 8.50
C MET A 143 -21.25 15.48 10.01
N SER A 144 -20.36 16.36 10.48
CA SER A 144 -20.28 16.74 11.90
C SER A 144 -21.54 17.44 12.40
N ARG A 145 -22.25 18.19 11.55
CA ARG A 145 -23.55 18.80 11.88
C ARG A 145 -24.69 17.79 11.94
N LEU A 146 -24.70 16.80 11.03
CA LEU A 146 -25.77 15.82 10.92
C LEU A 146 -25.70 14.75 12.01
N ASN A 147 -24.51 14.43 12.51
CA ASN A 147 -24.35 13.45 13.57
C ASN A 147 -23.20 13.88 14.51
N PRO A 148 -23.50 14.67 15.56
CA PRO A 148 -22.51 15.16 16.52
C PRO A 148 -21.78 14.04 17.26
N SER A 149 -22.43 12.89 17.40
CA SER A 149 -21.90 11.65 17.99
C SER A 149 -21.15 10.75 16.98
N SER A 150 -21.01 11.18 15.73
CA SER A 150 -20.36 10.38 14.69
C SER A 150 -18.88 10.17 15.00
N PRO A 151 -18.36 8.94 14.86
CA PRO A 151 -16.93 8.63 15.04
C PRO A 151 -16.00 9.38 14.07
N TYR A 152 -16.55 10.16 13.13
CA TYR A 152 -15.79 11.09 12.30
C TYR A 152 -14.94 12.08 13.12
N GLN A 153 -15.39 12.49 14.31
CA GLN A 153 -14.57 13.32 15.21
C GLN A 153 -13.42 12.53 15.86
N ALA A 154 -13.53 11.20 15.97
CA ALA A 154 -12.57 10.39 16.70
C ALA A 154 -11.25 10.22 15.93
N THR A 155 -11.22 10.29 14.60
CA THR A 155 -9.97 10.05 13.84
C THR A 155 -8.98 11.23 13.92
N ALA A 156 -9.45 12.45 14.25
CA ALA A 156 -8.59 13.59 14.51
C ALA A 156 -7.97 13.58 15.94
N SER A 157 -8.49 12.77 16.86
CA SER A 157 -8.05 12.76 18.26
C SER A 157 -7.94 11.38 18.92
N SER A 158 -8.06 10.26 18.21
CA SER A 158 -7.91 8.92 18.80
C SER A 158 -6.46 8.44 18.81
N SER A 159 -5.57 9.24 19.37
CA SER A 159 -4.52 8.67 20.21
C SER A 159 -5.16 8.29 21.54
N GLY A 160 -5.66 7.05 21.63
CA GLY A 160 -5.89 6.35 22.89
C GLY A 160 -7.25 6.56 23.55
N SER A 161 -8.23 5.73 23.18
CA SER A 161 -9.21 5.26 24.17
C SER A 161 -8.63 4.00 24.83
N ALA A 162 -7.74 4.22 25.80
CA ALA A 162 -7.25 3.16 26.68
C ALA A 162 -8.38 2.74 27.62
N ARG A 163 -9.27 1.87 27.15
CA ARG A 163 -10.08 1.04 28.04
C ARG A 163 -9.10 0.26 28.93
N ARG A 164 -9.31 0.28 30.25
CA ARG A 164 -8.47 -0.40 31.25
C ARG A 164 -8.31 -1.88 30.89
N GLY A 165 -7.24 -2.22 30.19
CA GLY A 165 -6.95 -3.59 29.75
C GLY A 165 -6.54 -4.46 30.92
N GLY A 166 -7.34 -5.50 31.20
CA GLY A 166 -6.96 -6.57 32.13
C GLY A 166 -5.69 -7.30 31.65
N VAL A 167 -5.09 -8.10 32.53
CA VAL A 167 -3.83 -8.84 32.24
C VAL A 167 -3.93 -9.69 30.95
N GLY A 168 -5.10 -10.24 30.64
CA GLY A 168 -5.35 -10.99 29.39
C GLY A 168 -5.22 -10.14 28.11
N ASP A 169 -5.54 -8.85 28.18
CA ASP A 169 -5.48 -7.92 27.06
C ASP A 169 -4.03 -7.50 26.75
N LYS A 170 -3.20 -7.39 27.79
CA LYS A 170 -1.75 -7.15 27.64
C LYS A 170 -1.05 -8.29 26.91
N HIS A 171 -1.34 -9.55 27.29
CA HIS A 171 -0.76 -10.71 26.61
C HIS A 171 -1.18 -10.81 25.14
N ARG A 172 -2.45 -10.53 24.84
CA ARG A 172 -2.94 -10.45 23.45
C ARG A 172 -2.19 -9.39 22.65
N THR A 173 -2.08 -8.19 23.21
CA THR A 173 -1.37 -7.08 22.57
C THR A 173 0.09 -7.44 22.27
N LEU A 174 0.78 -8.10 23.20
CA LEU A 174 2.16 -8.53 23.01
C LEU A 174 2.31 -9.60 21.92
N ARG A 175 1.40 -10.60 21.87
CA ARG A 175 1.40 -11.60 20.80
C ARG A 175 1.23 -10.96 19.42
N ILE A 176 0.23 -10.09 19.28
CA ILE A 176 -0.05 -9.37 18.03
C ILE A 176 1.17 -8.53 17.61
N ARG A 177 1.75 -7.76 18.52
CA ARG A 177 2.95 -6.95 18.22
C ARG A 177 4.13 -7.80 17.76
N ARG A 178 4.36 -8.95 18.41
CA ARG A 178 5.42 -9.88 18.02
C ARG A 178 5.19 -10.43 16.61
N PHE A 179 3.95 -10.82 16.30
CA PHE A 179 3.55 -11.32 15.00
C PHE A 179 3.77 -10.29 13.89
N LEU A 180 3.27 -9.07 14.06
CA LEU A 180 3.45 -7.99 13.07
C LEU A 180 4.93 -7.66 12.87
N SER A 181 5.70 -7.62 13.96
CA SER A 181 7.15 -7.42 13.89
C SER A 181 7.88 -8.55 13.14
N GLN A 182 7.37 -9.79 13.19
CA GLN A 182 7.90 -10.91 12.42
C GLN A 182 7.58 -10.76 10.93
N LEU A 183 6.34 -10.40 10.59
CA LEU A 183 5.95 -10.12 9.21
C LEU A 183 6.82 -9.02 8.60
N ASP A 184 7.06 -7.94 9.34
CA ASP A 184 7.91 -6.84 8.89
C ASP A 184 9.35 -7.29 8.62
N ARG A 185 9.94 -8.06 9.54
CA ARG A 185 11.29 -8.60 9.34
C ARG A 185 11.38 -9.48 8.10
N SER A 186 10.41 -10.37 7.91
CA SER A 186 10.34 -11.23 6.72
C SER A 186 10.21 -10.40 5.44
N HIS A 187 9.35 -9.38 5.44
CA HIS A 187 9.17 -8.50 4.30
C HIS A 187 10.48 -7.78 3.92
N TRP A 188 11.19 -7.20 4.90
CA TRP A 188 12.45 -6.51 4.63
C TRP A 188 13.57 -7.45 4.18
N ALA A 189 13.64 -8.66 4.76
CA ALA A 189 14.61 -9.67 4.34
C ALA A 189 14.37 -10.14 2.89
N ASP A 190 13.10 -10.28 2.48
CA ASP A 190 12.75 -10.63 1.10
C ASP A 190 13.14 -9.52 0.11
N LEU A 191 12.95 -8.26 0.48
CA LEU A 191 13.40 -7.12 -0.34
C LEU A 191 14.92 -7.08 -0.46
N GLU A 192 15.65 -7.32 0.62
CA GLU A 192 17.12 -7.39 0.59
C GLU A 192 17.58 -8.51 -0.36
N LYS A 193 16.97 -9.70 -0.27
CA LYS A 193 17.26 -10.81 -1.19
C LYS A 193 17.00 -10.46 -2.66
N ARG A 194 15.89 -9.79 -2.96
CA ARG A 194 15.53 -9.36 -4.33
C ARG A 194 16.43 -8.25 -4.87
N SER A 195 16.93 -7.37 -4.00
CA SER A 195 17.89 -6.34 -4.41
C SER A 195 19.23 -6.93 -4.85
N LEU A 196 19.61 -8.08 -4.28
CA LEU A 196 20.89 -8.75 -4.52
C LEU A 196 20.87 -9.76 -5.69
N SER A 197 19.71 -10.15 -6.21
CA SER A 197 19.54 -11.29 -7.14
C SER A 197 20.05 -11.05 -8.58
N PHE A 198 21.06 -10.22 -8.80
CA PHE A 198 21.71 -10.01 -10.10
C PHE A 198 23.21 -9.64 -10.03
N GLN A 199 23.91 -9.88 -8.92
CA GLN A 199 25.38 -9.68 -8.83
C GLN A 199 26.22 -10.74 -9.61
N ALA A 200 25.73 -11.23 -10.75
CA ALA A 200 26.51 -11.98 -11.72
C ALA A 200 26.59 -11.17 -13.03
N PRO A 201 27.78 -10.73 -13.48
CA PRO A 201 27.90 -9.98 -14.71
C PRO A 201 27.75 -10.94 -15.90
N SER A 202 26.60 -10.93 -16.58
CA SER A 202 26.53 -11.41 -17.96
C SER A 202 26.93 -10.25 -18.89
N ASN A 203 28.24 -10.06 -19.00
CA ASN A 203 28.83 -9.20 -20.02
C ASN A 203 28.74 -9.94 -21.37
N THR A 204 27.56 -9.95 -21.97
CA THR A 204 27.35 -10.40 -23.36
C THR A 204 26.07 -9.79 -23.91
N GLU A 205 26.13 -8.50 -24.24
CA GLU A 205 25.27 -8.00 -25.32
C GLU A 205 25.83 -8.56 -26.64
N PRO A 206 25.04 -9.26 -27.47
CA PRO A 206 25.46 -9.55 -28.83
C PRO A 206 25.50 -8.22 -29.59
N ARG A 207 26.70 -7.79 -29.99
CA ARG A 207 26.92 -6.76 -31.00
C ARG A 207 26.05 -7.09 -32.21
N ILE A 208 25.05 -6.25 -32.47
CA ILE A 208 24.35 -6.22 -33.74
C ILE A 208 25.38 -5.82 -34.79
N THR A 209 25.93 -6.79 -35.52
CA THR A 209 26.70 -6.55 -36.73
C THR A 209 25.74 -5.98 -37.76
N GLN A 210 25.83 -4.67 -38.01
CA GLN A 210 25.30 -4.07 -39.23
C GLN A 210 25.95 -4.77 -40.43
N ARG A 211 25.21 -5.67 -41.08
CA ARG A 211 25.57 -6.11 -42.43
C ARG A 211 25.21 -4.98 -43.40
N SER A 212 26.25 -4.33 -43.89
CA SER A 212 26.26 -3.59 -45.15
C SER A 212 25.55 -4.40 -46.23
N VAL A 213 24.45 -3.85 -46.76
CA VAL A 213 23.89 -4.28 -48.04
C VAL A 213 24.43 -3.30 -49.07
N GLY A 214 25.46 -3.75 -49.79
CA GLY A 214 26.10 -3.04 -50.88
C GLY A 214 26.44 -4.03 -51.99
N ASP A 215 25.65 -3.91 -53.06
CA ASP A 215 25.99 -4.10 -54.46
C ASP A 215 26.26 -5.48 -55.09
N SER A 216 25.44 -5.70 -56.13
CA SER A 216 25.74 -6.28 -57.45
C SER A 216 25.70 -7.81 -57.59
N LEU A 217 24.81 -8.30 -58.46
CA LEU A 217 25.18 -8.65 -59.83
C LEU A 217 23.95 -8.91 -60.73
N LEU A 218 24.11 -8.46 -61.97
CA LEU A 218 23.22 -8.55 -63.13
C LEU A 218 23.04 -10.00 -63.61
N SER A 219 21.83 -10.36 -64.03
CA SER A 219 21.49 -11.17 -65.23
C SER A 219 20.00 -11.06 -65.49
#